data_AF-A0A221NRU0-F1
#
_entry.id   AF-A0A221NRU0-F1
#
_cell.length_a   1.000
_cell.length_b   1.000
_cell.length_c   1.000
_cell.angle_alpha   90.00
_cell.angle_beta   90.00
_cell.angle_gamma   90.00
#
_symmetry.space_group_name_H-M   'P 1'
#
loop_
_entity.id
_entity.type
_entity.pdbx_description
1 polymer ?
#
loop_
_entity_poly.entity_id
_entity_poly.type
_entity_poly.pdbx_seq_one_letter_code
_entity_poly.pdbx_strand_id
1 'polypeptide(L)' 'MMPRERPGGKIDDHRLQRLAVICMCQSTRQQLVNHQESTGLQYVLVDRAVVLGWQTADPGAR' A
#
# COMPACT_ATOMS: atom_id res chain seq x y z
N MET A 1 -15.73 -16.57 -6.41
CA MET A 1 -15.99 -15.55 -5.38
C MET A 1 -15.21 -15.97 -4.14
N MET A 2 -14.04 -15.37 -3.88
CA MET A 2 -13.19 -15.77 -2.76
C MET A 2 -13.79 -15.27 -1.44
N PRO A 3 -13.79 -16.06 -0.37
CA PRO A 3 -14.31 -15.64 0.92
C PRO A 3 -13.38 -14.56 1.47
N ARG A 4 -13.85 -13.32 1.48
CA ARG A 4 -13.22 -12.20 2.17
C ARG A 4 -12.92 -12.66 3.60
N GLU A 5 -11.68 -12.44 4.04
CA GLU A 5 -11.18 -12.86 5.34
C GLU A 5 -12.21 -12.63 6.48
N ARG A 6 -12.36 -13.65 7.34
CA ARG A 6 -13.36 -13.67 8.41
C ARG A 6 -13.20 -12.44 9.32
N PRO A 7 -14.28 -11.69 9.64
CA PRO A 7 -14.21 -10.57 10.58
C PRO A 7 -13.91 -11.16 11.97
N GLY A 8 -12.71 -10.92 12.47
CA GLY A 8 -12.26 -11.50 13.75
C GLY A 8 -10.75 -11.58 13.96
N GLY A 9 -9.91 -11.19 13.00
CA GLY A 9 -8.46 -11.15 13.19
C GLY A 9 -7.81 -9.95 12.50
N LYS A 10 -6.97 -9.17 13.21
CA LYS A 10 -6.16 -7.98 12.82
C LYS A 10 -6.88 -6.83 12.09
N ILE A 11 -7.97 -7.10 11.37
CA ILE A 11 -8.88 -6.19 10.72
C ILE A 11 -10.24 -6.36 11.38
N ASP A 12 -10.57 -5.37 12.21
CA ASP A 12 -11.84 -5.24 12.92
C ASP A 12 -12.80 -4.34 12.11
N ASP A 13 -14.10 -4.44 12.34
CA ASP A 13 -15.13 -3.67 11.64
C ASP A 13 -14.89 -2.16 11.73
N HIS A 14 -14.41 -1.66 12.87
CA HIS A 14 -14.03 -0.26 13.03
C HIS A 14 -12.88 0.15 12.08
N ARG A 15 -11.98 -0.78 11.71
CA ARG A 15 -10.89 -0.52 10.76
C ARG A 15 -11.39 -0.44 9.31
N LEU A 16 -12.50 -1.08 8.98
CA LEU A 16 -13.12 -1.01 7.64
C LEU A 16 -13.88 0.31 7.40
N GLN A 17 -14.31 0.99 8.47
CA GLN A 17 -14.98 2.29 8.38
C GLN A 17 -14.01 3.47 8.21
N ARG A 18 -12.69 3.24 8.23
CA ARG A 18 -11.67 4.28 8.11
C ARG A 18 -11.10 4.30 6.69
N LEU A 19 -10.62 5.48 6.28
CA LEU A 19 -9.88 5.63 5.03
C LEU A 19 -8.70 4.65 5.01
N ALA A 20 -8.64 3.83 3.97
CA ALA A 20 -7.55 2.89 3.78
C ALA A 20 -6.31 3.64 3.27
N VAL A 21 -5.14 3.28 3.79
CA VAL A 21 -3.85 3.92 3.47
C VAL A 21 -2.86 2.83 3.08
N ILE A 22 -2.13 3.05 1.99
CA ILE A 22 -1.03 2.18 1.57
C ILE A 22 0.28 2.78 2.10
N CYS A 23 0.87 2.15 3.11
CA CYS A 23 2.20 2.51 3.60
C CYS A 23 3.25 1.61 2.94
N MET A 24 4.16 2.21 2.18
CA MET A 24 5.31 1.51 1.59
C MET A 24 6.55 1.66 2.49
N CYS A 25 7.32 0.59 2.63
CA CYS A 25 8.63 0.64 3.27
C CYS A 25 9.63 1.31 2.32
N GLN A 26 10.23 2.42 2.74
CA GLN A 26 11.29 3.03 1.97
C GLN A 26 12.52 2.12 1.98
N SER A 27 12.94 1.64 0.81
CA SER A 27 14.15 0.82 0.65
C SER A 27 15.37 1.73 0.48
N THR A 28 16.49 1.40 1.13
CA THR A 28 17.75 2.16 0.98
C THR A 28 18.37 1.91 -0.40
N ARG A 29 19.28 2.79 -0.86
CA ARG A 29 19.93 2.66 -2.19
C ARG A 29 20.61 1.31 -2.40
N GLN A 30 21.21 0.73 -1.36
CA GLN A 30 21.87 -0.57 -1.46
C GLN A 30 20.85 -1.72 -1.54
N GLN A 31 19.71 -1.60 -0.84
CA GLN A 31 18.62 -2.57 -0.97
C GLN A 31 17.90 -2.46 -2.31
N LEU A 32 17.86 -1.26 -2.91
CA LEU A 32 17.31 -1.07 -4.25
C LEU A 32 18.09 -1.87 -5.30
N VAL A 33 19.42 -1.86 -5.24
CA VAL A 33 20.29 -2.62 -6.16
C VAL A 33 20.13 -4.13 -5.95
N ASN A 34 20.05 -4.56 -4.69
CA ASN A 34 19.95 -5.98 -4.33
C ASN A 34 18.54 -6.57 -4.47
N HIS A 35 17.49 -5.75 -4.43
CA HIS A 35 16.08 -6.18 -4.42
C HIS A 35 15.21 -5.42 -5.43
N GLN A 36 15.72 -5.29 -6.66
CA GLN A 36 15.06 -4.57 -7.76
C GLN A 36 13.66 -5.13 -8.06
N GLU A 37 13.45 -6.44 -8.00
CA GLU A 37 12.14 -7.08 -8.21
C GLU A 37 11.12 -6.62 -7.17
N SER A 38 11.48 -6.67 -5.88
CA SER A 38 10.64 -6.20 -4.78
C SER A 38 10.30 -4.73 -4.90
N THR A 39 11.25 -3.90 -5.35
CA THR A 39 10.99 -2.47 -5.57
C THR A 39 10.10 -2.22 -6.78
N GLY A 40 10.29 -2.95 -7.89
CA GLY A 40 9.41 -2.86 -9.06
C GLY A 40 7.96 -3.18 -8.69
N LEU A 41 7.74 -4.27 -7.96
CA LEU A 41 6.42 -4.68 -7.47
C LEU A 41 5.80 -3.67 -6.50
N GLN A 42 6.63 -3.06 -5.65
CA GLN A 42 6.23 -2.00 -4.75
C GLN A 42 5.66 -0.80 -5.53
N TYR A 43 6.36 -0.28 -6.54
CA TYR A 43 5.87 0.86 -7.32
C TYR A 43 4.61 0.55 -8.14
N VAL A 44 4.42 -0.69 -8.58
CA VAL A 44 3.16 -1.14 -9.23
C VAL A 44 1.94 -1.00 -8.30
N LEU A 45 2.11 -1.15 -6.98
CA LEU A 45 1.00 -0.94 -6.04
C LEU A 45 0.57 0.53 -5.97
N VAL A 46 1.52 1.45 -6.09
CA VAL A 46 1.23 2.89 -6.15
C VAL A 46 0.45 3.21 -7.42
N ASP A 47 0.91 2.71 -8.57
CA ASP A 47 0.22 2.88 -9.85
C ASP A 47 -1.23 2.35 -9.80
N ARG A 48 -1.43 1.14 -9.25
CA ARG A 48 -2.77 0.59 -9.06
C ARG A 48 -3.65 1.44 -8.14
N ALA A 49 -3.08 2.01 -7.07
CA ALA A 49 -3.83 2.88 -6.17
C ALA A 49 -4.31 4.16 -6.88
N VAL A 50 -3.47 4.75 -7.73
CA VAL A 50 -3.85 5.91 -8.56
C VAL A 50 -4.97 5.54 -9.54
N VAL A 51 -4.87 4.38 -10.21
CA VAL A 51 -5.94 3.89 -11.10
C VAL A 51 -7.27 3.68 -10.36
N LEU A 52 -7.22 3.31 -9.08
CA LEU A 52 -8.39 3.19 -8.21
C LEU A 52 -8.91 4.54 -7.68
N GLY A 53 -8.31 5.66 -8.10
CA GLY A 53 -8.73 7.01 -7.73
C GLY A 53 -8.21 7.48 -6.37
N TRP A 54 -7.21 6.78 -5.79
CA TRP A 54 -6.64 7.18 -4.51
C TRP A 54 -5.67 8.33 -4.74
N GLN A 55 -5.84 9.39 -3.96
CA GLN A 55 -4.94 10.54 -4.02
C GLN A 55 -3.55 10.13 -3.53
N THR A 56 -2.52 10.40 -4.33
CA THR A 56 -1.15 10.28 -3.85
C THR A 56 -0.91 11.37 -2.82
N ALA A 57 -0.35 11.02 -1.66
CA ALA A 57 -0.03 12.01 -0.65
C ALA A 57 0.87 13.09 -1.28
N ASP A 58 0.42 14.34 -1.27
CA ASP A 58 1.21 15.48 -1.72
C ASP A 58 2.46 15.60 -0.83
N PRO A 59 3.68 15.49 -1.38
CA PRO A 59 4.90 15.58 -0.57
C PRO A 59 5.20 17.01 -0.07
N GLY A 60 4.39 18.01 -0.45
CA GLY A 60 4.50 19.41 -0.05
C GLY A 60 3.46 19.86 1.00
N ALA A 61 2.52 19.01 1.38
CA ALA A 61 1.57 19.27 2.46
C ALA A 61 2.26 19.10 3.83
N ARG A 62 3.09 20.08 4.20
CA ARG A 62 3.56 20.31 5.56
C ARG A 62 3.09 21.66 6.04
#